data_AF-A0A7X9PKH4-F1
#
_entry.id   AF-A0A7X9PKH4-F1
#
_cell.length_a   1.000
_cell.length_b   1.000
_cell.length_c   1.000
_cell.angle_alpha   90.00
_cell.angle_beta   90.00
_cell.angle_gamma   90.00
#
_symmetry.space_group_name_H-M   'P 1'
#
loop_
_entity.id
_entity.type
_entity.pdbx_description
1 polymer ?
#
loop_
_entity_poly.entity_id
_entity_poly.type
_entity_poly.pdbx_seq_one_letter_code
_entity_poly.pdbx_strand_id
1 'polypeptide(L)'
;MIDAKYKSNLYFKSSNSQITKNEHRADIHQIMCYSSFTGNSNKYSILCYPSEKIELSILKYRNPINSIENQINVLGLPLSVRKINEMKKFVTELLIKIDNLMSNY
;
A
#
# COMPACT_ATOMS: atom_id res chain seq x y z
N MET A 1 7.16 -5.87 2.12
CA MET A 1 6.25 -6.84 1.48
C MET A 1 5.31 -6.12 0.53
N ILE A 2 4.92 -6.75 -0.59
CA ILE A 2 4.11 -6.08 -1.63
C ILE A 2 2.93 -6.99 -1.98
N ASP A 3 1.72 -6.44 -1.95
CA ASP A 3 0.50 -7.11 -2.37
C ASP A 3 -0.21 -6.27 -3.45
N ALA A 4 -0.57 -6.89 -4.55
CA ALA A 4 -1.20 -6.21 -5.69
C ALA A 4 -2.54 -6.88 -5.98
N LYS A 5 -3.62 -6.08 -5.97
CA LYS A 5 -4.98 -6.58 -6.16
C LYS A 5 -5.62 -5.90 -7.36
N TYR A 6 -6.06 -6.70 -8.32
CA TYR A 6 -6.89 -6.23 -9.42
C TYR A 6 -8.35 -6.13 -8.96
N LYS A 7 -8.65 -5.09 -8.16
CA LYS A 7 -9.99 -4.79 -7.65
C LYS A 7 -10.35 -3.34 -7.97
N SER A 8 -11.62 -3.07 -8.25
CA SER A 8 -12.14 -1.73 -8.58
C SER A 8 -12.17 -0.76 -7.39
N ASN A 9 -11.59 -1.13 -6.24
CA ASN A 9 -11.69 -0.39 -4.98
C ASN A 9 -11.15 1.05 -5.07
N LEU A 10 -10.18 1.32 -5.96
CA LEU A 10 -9.76 2.70 -6.25
C LEU A 10 -10.47 3.33 -7.46
N TYR A 11 -10.90 2.52 -8.44
CA TYR A 11 -11.77 2.96 -9.54
C TYR A 11 -13.09 3.55 -9.05
N PHE A 12 -13.56 3.08 -7.88
CA PHE A 12 -14.84 3.48 -7.28
C PHE A 12 -14.68 4.22 -5.95
N LYS A 13 -13.59 4.98 -5.78
CA LYS A 13 -13.44 5.88 -4.60
C LYS A 13 -14.62 6.88 -4.45
N SER A 14 -15.37 7.11 -5.54
CA SER A 14 -16.57 7.94 -5.60
C SER A 14 -17.87 7.23 -5.16
N SER A 15 -17.95 5.89 -5.18
CA SER A 15 -19.08 5.19 -4.55
C SER A 15 -18.69 4.87 -3.11
N ASN A 16 -19.28 5.62 -2.20
CA ASN A 16 -19.10 5.48 -0.76
C ASN A 16 -19.76 4.18 -0.22
N SER A 17 -19.72 3.10 -1.00
CA SER A 17 -20.41 1.85 -0.70
C SER A 17 -19.75 1.15 0.49
N GLN A 18 -20.57 0.57 1.37
CA GLN A 18 -20.06 -0.16 2.52
C GLN A 18 -19.21 -1.38 2.11
N ILE A 19 -19.47 -1.93 0.91
CA ILE A 19 -18.78 -3.09 0.35
C ILE A 19 -17.32 -2.77 0.06
N THR A 20 -17.03 -1.69 -0.68
CA THR A 20 -15.65 -1.29 -1.02
C THR A 20 -14.83 -0.96 0.23
N LYS A 21 -15.46 -0.40 1.27
CA LYS A 21 -14.82 -0.18 2.59
C LYS A 21 -14.50 -1.49 3.30
N ASN A 22 -15.42 -2.45 3.28
CA ASN A 22 -15.22 -3.76 3.92
C ASN A 22 -14.08 -4.53 3.24
N GLU A 23 -14.04 -4.53 1.91
CA GLU A 23 -12.97 -5.18 1.14
C GLU A 23 -11.60 -4.52 1.38
N HIS A 24 -11.54 -3.19 1.41
CA HIS A 24 -10.31 -2.47 1.75
C HIS A 24 -9.77 -2.84 3.14
N ARG A 25 -10.67 -2.96 4.13
CA ARG A 25 -10.28 -3.42 5.48
C ARG A 25 -9.82 -4.87 5.49
N ALA A 26 -10.45 -5.74 4.70
CA ALA A 26 -10.02 -7.13 4.57
C ALA A 26 -8.61 -7.22 3.93
N ASP A 27 -8.33 -6.43 2.90
CA ASP A 27 -7.03 -6.38 2.24
C ASP A 27 -5.94 -5.81 3.19
N ILE A 28 -6.27 -4.78 3.99
CA ILE A 28 -5.40 -4.27 5.06
C ILE A 28 -5.12 -5.36 6.11
N HIS A 29 -6.16 -6.08 6.54
CA HIS A 29 -5.99 -7.15 7.51
C HIS A 29 -5.08 -8.27 6.95
N GLN A 30 -5.28 -8.66 5.69
CA GLN A 30 -4.46 -9.66 5.01
C GLN A 30 -2.98 -9.26 4.98
N ILE A 31 -2.67 -8.03 4.56
CA ILE A 31 -1.27 -7.57 4.48
C ILE A 31 -0.64 -7.40 5.86
N MET A 32 -1.41 -7.02 6.89
CA MET A 32 -0.93 -6.99 8.28
C MET A 32 -0.64 -8.39 8.83
N CYS A 33 -1.48 -9.38 8.52
CA CYS A 33 -1.20 -10.77 8.89
C CYS A 33 0.09 -11.25 8.23
N TYR A 34 0.28 -10.99 6.94
CA TYR A 34 1.50 -11.39 6.26
C TYR A 34 2.74 -10.66 6.82
N SER A 35 2.61 -9.39 7.22
CA SER A 35 3.74 -8.63 7.77
C SER A 35 4.04 -9.10 9.19
N SER A 36 3.05 -9.62 9.93
CA SER A 36 3.24 -10.12 11.29
C SER A 36 4.32 -11.20 11.41
N PHE A 37 4.49 -12.04 10.38
CA PHE A 37 5.47 -13.12 10.35
C PHE A 37 6.92 -12.69 10.09
N THR A 38 7.17 -11.44 9.71
CA THR A 38 8.55 -10.92 9.58
C THR A 38 9.06 -10.43 10.95
N GLY A 39 10.27 -10.82 11.34
CA GLY A 39 10.86 -10.47 12.65
C GLY A 39 11.25 -9.00 12.87
N ASN A 40 11.09 -8.14 11.85
CA ASN A 40 11.50 -6.74 11.93
C ASN A 40 10.56 -5.90 12.80
N SER A 41 11.13 -4.97 13.58
CA SER A 41 10.41 -4.03 14.45
C SER A 41 9.66 -2.94 13.66
N ASN A 42 10.18 -2.55 12.50
CA ASN A 42 9.54 -1.65 11.55
C ASN A 42 9.20 -2.39 10.27
N LYS A 43 7.92 -2.36 9.89
CA LYS A 43 7.40 -3.16 8.77
C LYS A 43 6.84 -2.24 7.71
N TYR A 44 7.39 -2.32 6.51
CA TYR A 44 6.89 -1.57 5.36
C TYR A 44 6.22 -2.51 4.38
N SER A 45 4.96 -2.19 4.09
CA SER A 45 4.11 -2.92 3.17
C SER A 45 3.61 -2.01 2.07
N ILE A 46 3.37 -2.56 0.89
CA ILE A 46 2.81 -1.86 -0.27
C ILE A 46 1.54 -2.59 -0.70
N LEU A 47 0.45 -1.85 -0.86
CA LEU A 47 -0.82 -2.36 -1.35
C LEU A 47 -1.22 -1.62 -2.63
N CYS A 48 -1.19 -2.30 -3.77
CA CYS A 48 -1.45 -1.69 -5.07
C CYS A 48 -2.86 -1.99 -5.58
N TYR A 49 -3.55 -0.94 -6.03
CA TYR A 49 -4.84 -1.01 -6.71
C TYR A 49 -4.80 -0.28 -8.06
N PRO A 50 -5.59 -0.71 -9.05
CA PRO A 50 -5.80 0.06 -10.26
C PRO A 50 -6.57 1.36 -9.97
N SER A 51 -6.16 2.46 -10.63
CA SER A 51 -6.69 3.82 -10.46
C SER A 51 -6.62 4.60 -11.78
N GLU A 52 -7.36 5.70 -11.94
CA GLU A 52 -7.24 6.56 -13.12
C GLU A 52 -5.96 7.43 -13.11
N LYS A 53 -5.46 7.70 -11.91
CA LYS A 53 -4.29 8.54 -11.64
C LYS A 53 -3.40 7.90 -10.59
N ILE A 54 -2.14 8.33 -10.58
CA ILE A 54 -1.21 7.93 -9.52
C ILE A 54 -1.69 8.53 -8.20
N GLU A 55 -1.87 7.67 -7.21
CA GLU A 55 -2.24 8.08 -5.85
C GLU A 55 -1.36 7.35 -4.83
N LEU A 56 -1.02 8.04 -3.75
CA LEU A 56 -0.32 7.45 -2.61
C LEU A 56 -1.04 7.84 -1.33
N SER A 57 -1.41 6.84 -0.53
CA SER A 57 -1.89 7.02 0.83
C SER A 57 -1.00 6.21 1.77
N ILE A 58 -0.61 6.81 2.89
CA ILE A 58 0.24 6.17 3.89
C ILE A 58 -0.61 5.90 5.12
N LEU A 59 -0.77 4.63 5.47
CA LEU A 59 -1.42 4.19 6.71
C LEU A 59 -0.34 3.72 7.67
N LYS A 60 -0.40 4.19 8.92
CA LYS A 60 0.52 3.78 9.98
C LYS A 60 -0.26 3.14 11.12
N TYR A 61 0.11 1.91 11.44
CA TYR A 61 -0.45 1.15 12.55
C TYR A 61 0.67 0.87 13.56
N ARG A 62 0.56 1.48 14.74
CA ARG A 62 1.45 1.20 15.85
C ARG A 62 0.77 0.21 16.78
N ASN A 63 1.44 -0.90 17.09
CA ASN A 63 1.01 -1.78 18.15
C ASN A 63 1.51 -1.22 19.50
N PRO A 64 0.61 -0.84 20.43
CA PRO A 64 1.00 -0.25 21.71
C PRO A 64 1.71 -1.24 22.65
N ILE A 65 1.56 -2.56 22.44
CA ILE A 65 2.11 -3.58 23.34
C ILE A 65 3.60 -3.80 23.11
N ASN A 66 4.06 -3.73 21.86
CA ASN A 66 5.44 -4.06 21.48
C ASN A 66 6.15 -2.93 20.70
N SER A 67 5.52 -1.75 20.61
CA SER A 67 6.03 -0.58 19.89
C SER A 67 6.40 -0.81 18.42
N ILE A 68 5.93 -1.90 17.81
CA ILE A 68 6.14 -2.22 16.40
C ILE A 68 5.28 -1.28 15.54
N GLU A 69 5.90 -0.60 14.57
CA GLU A 69 5.21 0.24 13.60
C GLU A 69 5.09 -0.49 12.25
N ASN A 70 3.86 -0.65 11.79
CA ASN A 70 3.53 -1.14 10.45
C ASN A 70 3.09 0.05 9.59
N GLN A 71 3.88 0.36 8.57
CA GLN A 71 3.52 1.32 7.53
C GLN A 71 3.01 0.57 6.30
N ILE A 72 1.78 0.88 5.88
CA ILE A 72 1.17 0.37 4.65
C ILE A 72 1.08 1.54 3.67
N ASN A 73 1.79 1.43 2.54
CA ASN A 73 1.76 2.38 1.44
C ASN A 73 0.71 1.88 0.44
N VAL A 74 -0.44 2.54 0.38
CA VAL A 74 -1.52 2.21 -0.55
C VAL A 74 -1.31 3.01 -1.83
N LEU A 75 -1.05 2.30 -2.94
CA LEU A 75 -0.82 2.89 -4.25
C LEU A 75 -2.03 2.72 -5.16
N GLY A 76 -2.45 3.82 -5.76
CA GLY A 76 -3.29 3.83 -6.95
C GLY A 76 -2.44 3.96 -8.19
N LEU A 77 -2.52 3.00 -9.11
CA LEU A 77 -1.71 3.00 -10.33
C LEU A 77 -2.58 3.02 -11.60
N PRO A 78 -2.29 3.91 -12.57
CA PRO A 78 -2.94 3.89 -13.86
C PRO A 78 -2.48 2.73 -14.71
N LEU A 79 -3.46 1.93 -15.18
CA LEU A 79 -3.20 0.81 -16.10
C LEU A 79 -3.15 1.25 -17.58
N SER A 80 -3.18 2.55 -17.85
CA SER A 80 -3.07 3.07 -19.21
C SER A 80 -1.63 2.99 -19.71
N VAL A 81 -1.44 2.42 -20.92
CA VAL A 81 -0.14 2.33 -21.60
C VAL A 81 0.54 3.71 -21.73
N ARG A 82 -0.26 4.78 -21.88
CA ARG A 82 0.26 6.16 -21.98
C ARG A 82 0.95 6.65 -20.70
N LYS A 83 0.58 6.10 -19.55
CA LYS A 83 1.09 6.50 -18.22
C LYS A 83 2.11 5.50 -17.67
N ILE A 84 2.51 4.47 -18.43
CA ILE A 84 3.38 3.40 -17.91
C ILE A 84 4.77 3.91 -17.49
N ASN A 85 5.33 4.88 -18.20
CA ASN A 85 6.65 5.44 -17.87
C ASN A 85 6.60 6.30 -16.61
N GLU A 86 5.55 7.11 -16.47
CA GLU A 86 5.28 7.90 -15.26
C GLU A 86 5.08 6.98 -14.05
N MET A 87 4.28 5.92 -14.23
CA MET A 87 4.03 4.90 -13.22
C MET A 87 5.32 4.21 -12.77
N LYS A 88 6.16 3.77 -13.73
CA LYS A 88 7.46 3.15 -13.44
C LYS A 88 8.35 4.07 -12.64
N LYS A 89 8.49 5.33 -13.08
CA LYS A 89 9.31 6.33 -12.38
C LYS A 89 8.84 6.51 -10.93
N PHE A 90 7.54 6.70 -10.74
CA PHE A 90 6.94 6.87 -9.42
C PHE A 90 7.18 5.66 -8.49
N VAL A 91 6.96 4.45 -8.99
CA VAL A 91 7.16 3.22 -8.19
C VAL A 91 8.64 3.07 -7.81
N THR A 92 9.56 3.34 -8.74
CA THR A 92 11.00 3.29 -8.46
C THR A 92 11.39 4.31 -7.37
N GLU A 93 10.93 5.55 -7.48
CA GLU A 93 11.19 6.60 -6.48
C GLU A 93 10.63 6.22 -5.09
N LEU A 94 9.44 5.62 -5.05
CA LEU A 94 8.85 5.12 -3.80
C LEU A 94 9.68 3.99 -3.18
N LEU A 95 10.13 3.03 -3.99
CA LEU A 95 10.95 1.91 -3.49
C LEU A 95 12.27 2.42 -2.93
N ILE A 96 12.95 3.34 -3.63
CA ILE A 96 14.18 3.98 -3.13
C ILE A 96 13.91 4.70 -1.80
N LYS A 97 12.79 5.42 -1.69
CA LYS A 97 12.43 6.10 -0.44
C LYS A 97 12.21 5.12 0.72
N ILE A 98 11.54 3.99 0.47
CA ILE A 98 11.30 2.97 1.49
C ILE A 98 12.61 2.29 1.89
N ASP A 99 13.50 2.00 0.93
CA ASP A 99 14.81 1.41 1.19
C ASP A 99 15.70 2.32 2.05
N ASN A 100 15.73 3.61 1.75
CA ASN A 100 16.40 4.61 2.56
C ASN A 100 15.80 4.69 3.98
N LEU A 101 14.48 4.56 4.13
CA LEU A 101 13.85 4.54 5.45
C LEU A 101 14.23 3.29 6.25
N MET A 102 14.35 2.12 5.61
CA MET A 102 14.80 0.90 6.27
C MET A 102 16.28 0.96 6.66
N SER A 103 17.14 1.57 5.84
CA SER A 103 18.59 1.65 6.08
C SER A 103 19.00 2.59 7.23
N ASN A 104 18.08 3.43 7.72
CA ASN A 104 18.31 4.33 8.85
C ASN A 104 17.96 3.71 10.22
N TYR A 105 17.65 2.41 10.27
CA TYR A 105 17.39 1.62 11.47
C TYR A 105 18.33 0.42 11.54
#